data_AF-A0A1Q6WIX1-F1
#
_entry.id   AF-A0A1Q6WIX1-F1
#
_cell.length_a   1.000
_cell.length_b   1.000
_cell.length_c   1.000
_cell.angle_alpha   90.00
_cell.angle_beta   90.00
_cell.angle_gamma   90.00
#
_symmetry.space_group_name_H-M   'P 1'
#
loop_
_entity.id
_entity.type
_entity.pdbx_description
1 polymer ?
#
loop_
_entity_poly.entity_id
_entity_poly.type
_entity_poly.pdbx_seq_one_letter_code
_entity_poly.pdbx_strand_id
1 'polypeptide(L)'
;MARSGDLAGAKGEVQAMQALRGALATSNQSYWAERTDEQMLAVSAWVALAEGATDQAVKLMRAAADGEDGSVKHVAMENRLYPMRELLGELLLQMGQAAPALREFEASLRENPNRYRGLYGAARAAEVAGDRPKATEYFENEIVHAKAFLGQR
;
A
#
# COMPACT_ATOMS: atom_id res chain seq x y z
N MET A 1 13.27 4.05 -2.52
CA MET A 1 14.14 5.24 -2.59
C MET A 1 13.70 6.33 -1.60
N ALA A 2 12.42 6.76 -1.56
CA ALA A 2 11.97 7.79 -0.59
C ALA A 2 12.16 7.38 0.89
N ARG A 3 11.77 6.15 1.26
CA ARG A 3 11.93 5.62 2.63
C ARG A 3 13.37 5.32 3.04
N SER A 4 14.27 5.16 2.07
CA SER A 4 15.70 4.92 2.30
C SER A 4 16.50 6.23 2.39
N GLY A 5 15.83 7.39 2.40
CA GLY A 5 16.46 8.71 2.49
C GLY A 5 16.92 9.30 1.15
N ASP A 6 16.74 8.59 0.03
CA ASP A 6 17.06 9.10 -1.31
C ASP A 6 15.83 9.78 -1.93
N LEU A 7 15.60 11.02 -1.50
CA LEU A 7 14.50 11.84 -1.99
C LEU A 7 14.71 12.27 -3.45
N ALA A 8 15.96 12.52 -3.86
CA ALA A 8 16.28 12.93 -5.22
C ALA A 8 16.00 11.79 -6.21
N GLY A 9 16.45 10.57 -5.90
CA GLY A 9 16.14 9.37 -6.67
C GLY A 9 14.63 9.13 -6.77
N ALA A 10 13.89 9.24 -5.67
CA ALA A 10 12.44 9.06 -5.66
C ALA A 10 11.70 10.09 -6.54
N LYS A 11 12.15 11.34 -6.56
CA LYS A 11 11.59 12.37 -7.48
C LYS A 11 11.91 12.05 -8.94
N GLY A 12 13.12 11.53 -9.22
CA GLY A 12 13.49 11.03 -10.54
C GLY A 12 12.59 9.87 -11.00
N GLU A 13 12.29 8.93 -10.10
CA GLU A 13 11.33 7.84 -10.38
C GLU A 13 9.95 8.38 -10.74
N VAL A 14 9.41 9.35 -9.97
CA VAL A 14 8.10 9.96 -10.27
C VAL A 14 8.09 10.57 -11.67
N GLN A 15 9.15 11.28 -12.08
CA GLN A 15 9.26 11.84 -13.42
C GLN A 15 9.31 10.76 -14.51
N ALA A 16 10.07 9.69 -14.29
CA ALA A 16 10.14 8.57 -15.22
C ALA A 16 8.78 7.86 -15.37
N MET A 17 8.05 7.67 -14.27
CA MET A 17 6.71 7.08 -14.27
C MET A 17 5.69 7.97 -14.98
N GLN A 18 5.80 9.29 -14.84
CA GLN A 18 4.96 10.24 -15.57
C GLN A 18 5.17 10.12 -17.09
N ALA A 19 6.42 10.00 -17.54
CA ALA A 19 6.73 9.79 -18.95
C ALA A 19 6.18 8.44 -19.46
N LEU A 20 6.35 7.37 -18.67
CA LEU A 20 5.83 6.03 -18.99
C LEU A 20 4.30 6.02 -19.10
N ARG A 21 3.59 6.62 -18.14
CA ARG A 21 2.14 6.79 -18.18
C ARG A 21 1.70 7.49 -19.45
N GLY A 22 2.39 8.56 -19.85
CA GLY A 22 2.14 9.28 -21.10
C GLY A 22 2.27 8.38 -22.32
N ALA A 23 3.37 7.64 -22.42
CA ALA A 23 3.60 6.70 -23.52
C ALA A 23 2.52 5.60 -23.59
N LEU A 24 2.14 5.03 -22.45
CA LEU A 24 1.08 4.01 -22.36
C LEU A 24 -0.29 4.55 -22.79
N ALA A 25 -0.63 5.77 -22.37
CA ALA A 25 -1.88 6.43 -22.77
C ALA A 25 -1.92 6.66 -24.30
N THR A 26 -0.82 7.13 -24.90
CA THR A 26 -0.73 7.32 -26.37
C THR A 26 -0.78 6.01 -27.15
N SER A 27 -0.41 4.89 -26.53
CA SER A 27 -0.42 3.56 -27.14
C SER A 27 -1.74 2.80 -26.91
N ASN A 28 -2.79 3.48 -26.43
CA ASN A 28 -4.10 2.89 -26.10
C ASN A 28 -4.02 1.75 -25.06
N GLN A 29 -3.02 1.79 -24.17
CA GLN A 29 -2.82 0.85 -23.07
C GLN A 29 -3.37 1.44 -21.76
N SER A 30 -4.65 1.83 -21.76
CA SER A 30 -5.28 2.58 -20.64
C SER A 30 -5.14 1.88 -19.30
N TYR A 31 -5.35 0.56 -19.25
CA TYR A 31 -5.18 -0.24 -18.03
C TYR A 31 -3.78 -0.07 -17.40
N TRP A 32 -2.73 -0.15 -18.23
CA TRP A 32 -1.35 0.01 -17.77
C TRP A 32 -1.01 1.44 -17.42
N ALA A 33 -1.59 2.41 -18.13
CA ALA A 33 -1.46 3.82 -17.77
C ALA A 33 -2.06 4.10 -16.38
N GLU A 34 -3.24 3.54 -16.08
CA GLU A 34 -3.88 3.64 -14.76
C GLU A 34 -3.06 2.95 -13.66
N ARG A 35 -2.55 1.72 -13.88
CA ARG A 35 -1.65 1.06 -12.91
C ARG A 35 -0.41 1.91 -12.62
N THR A 36 0.17 2.51 -13.66
CA THR A 36 1.36 3.38 -13.53
C THR A 36 1.01 4.64 -12.75
N ASP A 37 -0.18 5.21 -12.96
CA ASP A 37 -0.67 6.38 -12.24
C ASP A 37 -0.82 6.10 -10.74
N GLU A 38 -1.45 4.98 -10.38
CA GLU A 38 -1.61 4.56 -8.98
C GLU A 38 -0.27 4.40 -8.26
N GLN A 39 0.69 3.73 -8.90
CA GLN A 39 2.03 3.56 -8.34
C GLN A 39 2.78 4.90 -8.24
N MET A 40 2.65 5.76 -9.24
CA MET A 40 3.26 7.11 -9.23
C MET A 40 2.68 7.95 -8.09
N LEU A 41 1.37 7.89 -7.85
CA LEU A 41 0.71 8.55 -6.71
C LEU A 41 1.22 8.02 -5.38
N ALA A 42 1.39 6.70 -5.24
CA ALA A 42 1.94 6.09 -4.02
C ALA A 42 3.39 6.53 -3.75
N VAL A 43 4.26 6.55 -4.76
CA VAL A 43 5.63 7.07 -4.62
C VAL A 43 5.62 8.55 -4.26
N SER A 44 4.78 9.34 -4.93
CA SER A 44 4.62 10.78 -4.67
C SER A 44 4.14 11.05 -3.24
N ALA A 45 3.29 10.18 -2.68
CA ALA A 45 2.87 10.27 -1.29
C ALA A 45 4.03 10.10 -0.31
N TRP A 46 4.92 9.13 -0.55
CA TRP A 46 6.12 8.93 0.28
C TRP A 46 7.11 10.09 0.16
N VAL A 47 7.27 10.66 -1.03
CA VAL A 47 8.05 11.88 -1.25
C VAL A 47 7.46 13.03 -0.44
N ALA A 48 6.15 13.29 -0.56
CA ALA A 48 5.47 14.35 0.18
C ALA A 48 5.60 14.19 1.70
N LEU A 49 5.50 12.94 2.22
CA LEU A 49 5.69 12.67 3.65
C LEU A 49 7.12 12.99 4.08
N ALA A 50 8.13 12.58 3.30
CA ALA A 50 9.54 12.86 3.59
C ALA A 50 9.87 14.37 3.56
N GLU A 51 9.09 15.15 2.81
CA GLU A 51 9.18 16.62 2.75
C GLU A 51 8.37 17.33 3.85
N GLY A 52 7.66 16.57 4.70
CA GLY A 52 6.81 17.12 5.76
C GLY A 52 5.43 17.58 5.29
N ALA A 53 5.07 17.37 4.03
CA ALA A 53 3.75 17.69 3.48
C ALA A 53 2.74 16.56 3.77
N THR A 54 2.43 16.35 5.05
CA THR A 54 1.64 15.22 5.55
C THR A 54 0.24 15.10 4.94
N ASP A 55 -0.49 16.21 4.81
CA ASP A 55 -1.85 16.20 4.26
C ASP A 55 -1.86 15.81 2.79
N GLN A 56 -0.88 16.31 2.04
CA GLN A 56 -0.68 15.97 0.65
C GLN A 56 -0.28 14.49 0.50
N ALA A 57 0.57 13.98 1.38
CA ALA A 57 0.95 12.57 1.39
C ALA A 57 -0.27 11.65 1.56
N VAL A 58 -1.14 11.93 2.54
CA VAL A 58 -2.36 11.16 2.77
C VAL A 58 -3.29 11.24 1.57
N LYS A 59 -3.48 12.44 0.99
CA LYS A 59 -4.33 12.64 -0.19
C LYS A 59 -3.85 11.82 -1.39
N LEU A 60 -2.54 11.85 -1.68
CA LEU A 60 -1.95 11.10 -2.78
C LEU A 60 -2.07 9.58 -2.59
N MET A 61 -1.77 9.09 -1.38
CA MET A 61 -1.84 7.66 -1.09
C MET A 61 -3.28 7.14 -1.10
N ARG A 62 -4.24 7.95 -0.64
CA ARG A 62 -5.67 7.62 -0.72
C ARG A 62 -6.14 7.57 -2.17
N ALA A 63 -5.73 8.52 -3.01
CA ALA A 63 -6.03 8.48 -4.44
C ALA A 63 -5.45 7.23 -5.13
N ALA A 64 -4.22 6.82 -4.78
CA ALA A 64 -3.64 5.58 -5.28
C ALA A 64 -4.48 4.35 -4.89
N ALA A 65 -4.90 4.29 -3.62
CA ALA A 65 -5.68 3.17 -3.10
C ALA A 65 -7.12 3.12 -3.63
N ASP A 66 -7.77 4.27 -3.77
CA ASP A 66 -9.12 4.36 -4.35
C ASP A 66 -9.11 4.01 -5.85
N GLY A 67 -8.07 4.44 -6.58
CA GLY A 67 -7.87 4.05 -7.97
C GLY A 67 -7.69 2.53 -8.14
N GLU A 68 -6.86 1.93 -7.28
CA GLU A 68 -6.65 0.49 -7.31
C GLU A 68 -7.94 -0.27 -7.04
N ASP A 69 -8.74 0.15 -6.05
CA ASP A 69 -10.03 -0.48 -5.71
C ASP A 69 -11.08 -0.32 -6.81
N GLY A 70 -11.12 0.81 -7.51
CA GLY A 70 -12.03 1.07 -8.62
C GLY A 70 -11.72 0.29 -9.90
N SER A 71 -10.60 -0.42 -9.95
CA SER A 71 -10.13 -1.10 -11.15
C SER A 71 -10.78 -2.46 -11.38
N VAL A 72 -11.04 -2.77 -12.65
CA VAL A 72 -11.52 -4.10 -13.05
C VAL A 72 -10.41 -5.12 -12.77
N LYS A 73 -10.75 -6.18 -12.03
CA LYS A 73 -9.84 -7.32 -11.78
C LYS A 73 -9.43 -7.92 -13.13
N HIS A 74 -8.16 -7.75 -13.53
CA HIS A 74 -7.61 -8.30 -14.77
C HIS A 74 -6.91 -9.63 -14.47
N VAL A 75 -7.17 -10.68 -15.27
CA VAL A 75 -6.68 -12.06 -15.05
C VAL A 75 -5.16 -12.16 -14.91
N ALA A 76 -4.41 -11.24 -15.54
CA ALA A 76 -2.96 -11.17 -15.48
C ALA A 76 -2.41 -10.70 -14.10
N MET A 77 -3.26 -10.24 -13.20
CA MET A 77 -2.92 -9.72 -11.88
C MET A 77 -3.80 -10.35 -10.78
N GLU A 78 -4.12 -11.64 -10.91
CA GLU A 78 -4.59 -12.42 -9.77
C GLU A 78 -3.44 -12.47 -8.75
N ASN A 79 -3.65 -11.91 -7.55
CA ASN A 79 -2.66 -11.45 -6.56
C ASN A 79 -1.93 -10.13 -6.89
N ARG A 80 -2.51 -9.02 -6.44
CA ARG A 80 -1.84 -7.72 -6.35
C ARG A 80 -0.56 -7.86 -5.52
N LEU A 81 0.59 -7.54 -6.12
CA LEU A 81 1.88 -7.69 -5.45
C LEU A 81 2.02 -6.78 -4.22
N TYR A 82 1.38 -5.61 -4.22
CA TYR A 82 1.34 -4.67 -3.10
C TYR A 82 0.02 -3.90 -3.09
N PRO A 83 -1.01 -4.35 -2.34
CA PRO A 83 -2.26 -3.62 -2.25
C PRO A 83 -2.04 -2.19 -1.75
N MET A 84 -2.57 -1.22 -2.46
CA MET A 84 -2.35 0.20 -2.14
C MET A 84 -2.92 0.60 -0.78
N ARG A 85 -3.94 -0.13 -0.30
CA ARG A 85 -4.48 0.01 1.06
C ARG A 85 -3.47 -0.31 2.16
N GLU A 86 -2.58 -1.29 1.93
CA GLU A 86 -1.51 -1.56 2.89
C GLU A 86 -0.50 -0.42 2.93
N LEU A 87 -0.15 0.17 1.78
CA LEU A 87 0.75 1.32 1.72
C LEU A 87 0.15 2.56 2.42
N LEU A 88 -1.16 2.76 2.31
CA LEU A 88 -1.88 3.78 3.07
C LEU A 88 -1.86 3.49 4.57
N GLY A 89 -2.08 2.24 4.99
CA GLY A 89 -1.96 1.82 6.38
C GLY A 89 -0.55 2.09 6.95
N GLU A 90 0.50 1.76 6.20
CA GLU A 90 1.88 2.02 6.61
C GLU A 90 2.19 3.52 6.71
N LEU A 91 1.70 4.34 5.77
CA LEU A 91 1.86 5.80 5.79
C LEU A 91 1.20 6.40 7.04
N LEU A 92 -0.03 5.98 7.33
CA LEU A 92 -0.78 6.43 8.50
C LEU A 92 -0.10 6.01 9.81
N LEU A 93 0.44 4.79 9.88
CA LEU A 93 1.25 4.33 11.02
C LEU A 93 2.48 5.21 11.24
N GLN A 94 3.21 5.55 10.18
CA GLN A 94 4.38 6.44 10.28
C GLN A 94 4.02 7.85 10.76
N MET A 95 2.78 8.28 10.51
CA MET A 95 2.21 9.53 11.00
C MET A 95 1.59 9.43 12.41
N GLY A 96 1.66 8.27 13.08
CA GLY A 96 1.05 8.03 14.39
C GLY A 96 -0.47 7.84 14.37
N GLN A 97 -1.07 7.69 13.18
CA GLN A 97 -2.51 7.53 12.99
C GLN A 97 -2.91 6.05 13.02
N ALA A 98 -2.77 5.42 14.19
CA ALA A 98 -2.94 3.98 14.36
C ALA A 98 -4.36 3.46 14.03
N ALA A 99 -5.40 4.12 14.56
CA ALA A 99 -6.79 3.68 14.29
C ALA A 99 -7.19 3.82 12.80
N PRO A 100 -6.86 4.92 12.10
CA PRO A 100 -6.99 4.97 10.65
C PRO A 100 -6.19 3.89 9.92
N ALA A 101 -4.93 3.67 10.30
CA ALA A 101 -4.09 2.66 9.66
C ALA A 101 -4.68 1.24 9.77
N LEU A 102 -5.18 0.87 10.95
CA LEU A 102 -5.82 -0.42 11.18
C LEU A 102 -6.98 -0.65 10.20
N ARG A 103 -7.82 0.37 9.96
CA ARG A 103 -8.95 0.26 9.02
C ARG A 103 -8.50 -0.02 7.59
N GLU A 104 -7.38 0.56 7.16
CA GLU A 104 -6.86 0.36 5.80
C GLU A 104 -6.24 -1.05 5.66
N PHE A 105 -5.56 -1.56 6.69
CA PHE A 105 -5.11 -2.96 6.71
C PHE A 105 -6.27 -3.96 6.73
N GLU A 106 -7.30 -3.71 7.55
CA GLU A 106 -8.54 -4.51 7.58
C GLU A 106 -9.26 -4.47 6.22
N ALA A 107 -9.21 -3.34 5.50
CA ALA A 107 -9.75 -3.24 4.15
C ALA A 107 -8.95 -4.07 3.15
N SER A 108 -7.62 -4.03 3.19
CA SER A 108 -6.78 -4.89 2.35
C SER A 108 -7.05 -6.37 2.60
N LEU A 109 -7.16 -6.78 3.87
CA LEU A 109 -7.38 -8.18 4.27
C LEU A 109 -8.76 -8.71 3.86
N ARG A 110 -9.76 -7.85 3.68
CA ARG A 110 -11.06 -8.28 3.14
C ARG A 110 -10.97 -8.71 1.67
N GLU A 111 -10.16 -8.03 0.87
CA GLU A 111 -9.95 -8.38 -0.55
C GLU A 111 -8.85 -9.43 -0.76
N ASN A 112 -7.83 -9.42 0.10
CA ASN A 112 -6.65 -10.29 0.03
C ASN A 112 -6.45 -10.97 1.39
N PRO A 113 -7.32 -11.94 1.76
CA PRO A 113 -7.25 -12.58 3.07
C PRO A 113 -5.93 -13.31 3.25
N ASN A 114 -5.52 -13.44 4.51
CA ASN A 114 -4.36 -14.24 4.94
C ASN A 114 -3.00 -13.75 4.41
N ARG A 115 -2.94 -12.51 3.92
CA ARG A 115 -1.70 -11.90 3.45
C ARG A 115 -0.86 -11.44 4.63
N TYR A 116 0.35 -12.00 4.73
CA TYR A 116 1.30 -11.73 5.82
C TYR A 116 1.46 -10.23 6.15
N ARG A 117 1.71 -9.39 5.13
CA ARG A 117 1.90 -7.94 5.31
C ARG A 117 0.65 -7.25 5.85
N GLY A 118 -0.54 -7.65 5.40
CA GLY A 118 -1.80 -7.14 5.90
C GLY A 118 -2.03 -7.51 7.37
N LEU A 119 -1.77 -8.78 7.74
CA LEU A 119 -1.91 -9.27 9.11
C LEU A 119 -0.92 -8.59 10.06
N TYR A 120 0.36 -8.54 9.69
CA TYR A 120 1.40 -7.87 10.47
C TYR A 120 1.11 -6.37 10.65
N GLY A 121 0.71 -5.69 9.57
CA GLY A 121 0.32 -4.28 9.59
C GLY A 121 -0.88 -4.00 10.49
N ALA A 122 -1.93 -4.84 10.41
CA ALA A 122 -3.09 -4.75 11.28
C ALA A 122 -2.73 -5.00 12.75
N ALA A 123 -1.90 -6.00 13.04
CA ALA A 123 -1.42 -6.31 14.39
C ALA A 123 -0.65 -5.12 14.99
N ARG A 124 0.29 -4.54 14.24
CA ARG A 124 1.07 -3.37 14.65
C ARG A 124 0.19 -2.13 14.85
N ALA A 125 -0.79 -1.91 13.97
CA ALA A 125 -1.73 -0.81 14.12
C ALA A 125 -2.63 -0.97 15.36
N ALA A 126 -3.12 -2.18 15.63
CA ALA A 126 -3.89 -2.48 16.83
C ALA A 126 -3.04 -2.29 18.11
N GLU A 127 -1.78 -2.73 18.10
CA GLU A 127 -0.86 -2.59 19.22
C GLU A 127 -0.57 -1.11 19.54
N VAL A 128 -0.26 -0.29 18.52
CA VAL A 128 -0.03 1.16 18.69
C VAL A 128 -1.31 1.87 19.13
N ALA A 129 -2.48 1.40 18.70
CA ALA A 129 -3.77 1.90 19.17
C ALA A 129 -4.13 1.47 20.61
N GLY A 130 -3.34 0.58 21.23
CA GLY A 130 -3.58 0.07 22.58
C GLY A 130 -4.56 -1.11 22.66
N ASP A 131 -5.04 -1.63 21.53
CA ASP A 131 -5.94 -2.78 21.46
C ASP A 131 -5.13 -4.09 21.44
N ARG A 132 -4.59 -4.44 22.62
CA ARG A 132 -3.77 -5.65 22.80
C ARG A 132 -4.50 -6.94 22.41
N PRO A 133 -5.78 -7.16 22.79
CA PRO A 133 -6.50 -8.37 22.36
C PRO A 133 -6.54 -8.51 20.84
N LYS A 134 -6.87 -7.44 20.11
CA LYS A 134 -6.92 -7.45 18.65
C LYS A 134 -5.53 -7.62 18.02
N ALA A 135 -4.49 -7.02 18.61
CA ALA A 135 -3.11 -7.22 18.16
C ALA A 135 -2.70 -8.70 18.24
N THR A 136 -2.99 -9.36 19.37
CA THR A 136 -2.74 -10.80 19.55
C THR A 136 -3.47 -11.63 18.51
N GLU A 137 -4.76 -11.35 18.29
CA GLU A 137 -5.55 -12.06 17.27
C GLU A 137 -4.90 -12.00 15.88
N TYR A 138 -4.44 -10.81 15.44
CA TYR A 138 -3.77 -10.67 14.15
C TYR A 138 -2.40 -11.35 14.08
N PHE A 139 -1.59 -11.29 15.15
CA PHE A 139 -0.31 -11.99 15.20
C PHE A 139 -0.48 -13.52 15.20
N GLU A 140 -1.49 -14.05 15.89
CA GLU A 140 -1.79 -15.48 15.88
C GLU A 140 -2.23 -15.94 14.48
N ASN A 141 -3.09 -15.16 13.83
CA ASN A 141 -3.50 -15.40 12.44
C ASN A 141 -2.29 -15.35 11.48
N GLU A 142 -1.34 -14.43 11.68
CA GLU A 142 -0.09 -14.37 10.90
C GLU A 142 0.71 -15.68 11.02
N ILE A 143 0.88 -16.20 12.24
CA ILE A 143 1.63 -17.43 12.52
C ILE A 143 0.98 -18.67 11.90
N VAL A 144 -0.36 -18.77 11.98
CA VAL A 144 -1.10 -19.91 11.40
C VAL A 144 -0.91 -19.97 9.89
N HIS A 145 -0.98 -18.83 9.21
CA HIS A 145 -0.86 -18.76 7.75
C HIS A 145 0.60 -18.85 7.27
N ALA A 146 1.56 -18.32 8.04
CA ALA A 146 2.98 -18.51 7.75
C ALA A 146 3.39 -19.99 7.80
N LYS A 147 2.86 -20.77 8.76
CA LYS A 147 3.08 -22.22 8.85
C LYS A 147 2.45 -22.98 7.69
N ALA A 148 1.25 -22.59 7.25
CA ALA A 148 0.59 -23.20 6.09
C ALA A 148 1.38 -23.01 4.79
N PHE A 149 2.05 -21.86 4.62
CA PHE A 149 2.92 -21.58 3.47
C PHE A 149 4.24 -22.37 3.51
N LEU A 150 4.81 -22.58 4.70
CA LEU A 150 6.07 -23.32 4.88
C LEU A 150 5.91 -24.85 4.90
N GLY A 151 4.70 -25.36 5.18
CA GLY A 151 4.39 -26.79 5.23
C GLY A 151 4.00 -27.43 3.89
N GLN A 152 3.97 -26.67 2.79
CA GLN A 152 3.71 -27.19 1.44
C GLN A 152 5.00 -27.23 0.61
N ARG A 153 5.89 -28.18 0.94
CA ARG A 153 6.98 -28.61 0.06
C ARG A 153 7.12 -30.12 0.10
#